data_AF-A0A8T0C719-F1
#
_entry.id   AF-A0A8T0C719-F1
#
_cell.length_a   1.000
_cell.length_b   1.000
_cell.length_c   1.000
_cell.angle_alpha   90.00
_cell.angle_beta   90.00
_cell.angle_gamma   90.00
#
_symmetry.space_group_name_H-M   'P 1'
#
loop_
_entity.id
_entity.type
_entity.pdbx_description
1 polymer ?
#
loop_
_entity_poly.entity_id
_entity_poly.type
_entity_poly.pdbx_seq_one_letter_code
_entity_poly.pdbx_strand_id
1 'polypeptide(L)'
;MIYPIIKRYSERVAIGYIAGRVIEAAMLTSGAVMLMTFGAMGEKLAASSVMHSEQLYIMGSALKTERYFSFLMGMIALAIFGCLLNITLFKYRLVPRVLAGLGLLGYVMLLLKVLFDFFDVSMGGAWMYIPGGLFELLLPFWLIFRGFDLSLEPQVGTSGK
;
A
#
# COMPACT_ATOMS: atom_id res chain seq x y z
N MET A 1 12.94 6.39 -3.84
CA MET A 1 14.06 6.90 -3.02
C MET A 1 13.57 8.03 -2.11
N ILE A 2 12.89 7.70 -1.00
CA ILE A 2 12.40 8.69 0.00
C ILE A 2 13.10 8.55 1.37
N TYR A 3 13.71 7.39 1.61
CA TYR A 3 14.37 7.03 2.86
C TYR A 3 15.42 8.05 3.35
N PRO A 4 16.42 8.48 2.55
CA PRO A 4 17.46 9.38 3.06
C PRO A 4 16.91 10.76 3.45
N ILE A 5 15.74 11.14 2.92
CA ILE A 5 15.06 12.40 3.25
C ILE A 5 14.32 12.23 4.57
N ILE A 6 13.44 11.22 4.68
CA ILE A 6 12.66 10.98 5.90
C ILE A 6 13.54 10.66 7.10
N LYS A 7 14.68 9.98 6.89
CA LYS A 7 15.65 9.65 7.94
C LYS A 7 16.15 10.89 8.69
N ARG A 8 16.30 12.04 8.02
CA ARG A 8 16.71 13.32 8.64
C ARG A 8 15.72 13.83 9.68
N TYR A 9 14.45 13.46 9.54
CA TYR A 9 13.36 13.91 10.42
C TYR A 9 12.98 12.85 11.46
N SER A 10 12.95 11.59 11.06
CA SER A 10 12.67 10.45 11.94
C SER A 10 13.19 9.15 11.34
N GLU A 11 14.23 8.59 11.96
CA GLU A 11 14.78 7.29 11.57
C GLU A 11 13.75 6.16 11.78
N ARG A 12 12.95 6.21 12.86
CA ARG A 12 11.91 5.21 13.13
C ARG A 12 10.86 5.15 12.01
N VAL A 13 10.39 6.31 11.53
CA VAL A 13 9.42 6.37 10.43
C VAL A 13 10.06 5.93 9.12
N ALA A 14 11.32 6.31 8.87
CA ALA A 14 12.03 5.91 7.66
C ALA A 14 12.20 4.39 7.57
N ILE A 15 12.60 3.73 8.67
CA ILE A 15 12.72 2.27 8.75
C ILE A 15 11.33 1.62 8.64
N GLY A 16 10.33 2.14 9.35
CA GLY A 16 8.96 1.64 9.25
C GLY A 16 8.42 1.70 7.83
N TYR A 17 8.65 2.79 7.10
CA TYR A 17 8.24 2.92 5.71
C TYR A 17 8.88 1.85 4.80
N ILE A 18 10.18 1.60 4.94
CA ILE A 18 10.85 0.54 4.18
C ILE A 18 10.27 -0.83 4.55
N ALA A 19 10.13 -1.12 5.85
CA ALA A 19 9.55 -2.39 6.32
C ALA A 19 8.15 -2.60 5.74
N GLY A 20 7.31 -1.56 5.75
CA GLY A 20 5.99 -1.59 5.13
C GLY A 20 6.02 -1.92 3.64
N ARG A 21 6.92 -1.28 2.87
CA ARG A 21 7.07 -1.56 1.44
C ARG A 21 7.58 -2.97 1.16
N VAL A 22 8.44 -3.51 2.02
CA VAL A 22 8.89 -4.91 1.88
C VAL A 22 7.75 -5.88 2.16
N ILE A 23 6.96 -5.65 3.22
CA ILE A 23 5.80 -6.49 3.55
C ILE A 23 4.76 -6.42 2.43
N GLU A 24 4.41 -5.22 1.98
CA GLU A 24 3.50 -5.00 0.86
C GLU A 24 3.99 -5.76 -0.39
N ALA A 25 5.25 -5.57 -0.79
CA ALA A 25 5.81 -6.21 -1.97
C ALA A 25 5.80 -7.75 -1.85
N ALA A 26 6.12 -8.29 -0.67
CA ALA A 26 6.09 -9.72 -0.43
C ALA A 26 4.66 -10.29 -0.58
N MET A 27 3.67 -9.61 -0.02
CA MET A 27 2.26 -10.01 -0.12
C MET A 27 1.74 -9.91 -1.56
N LEU A 28 2.02 -8.81 -2.27
CA LEU A 28 1.62 -8.66 -3.67
C LEU A 28 2.30 -9.67 -4.59
N THR A 29 3.56 -10.02 -4.32
CA THR A 29 4.28 -11.06 -5.07
C THR A 29 3.65 -12.43 -4.85
N SER A 30 3.30 -12.77 -3.61
CA SER A 30 2.56 -14.01 -3.30
C SER A 30 1.23 -14.08 -4.07
N GLY A 31 0.46 -12.98 -4.03
CA GLY A 31 -0.79 -12.87 -4.80
C GLY A 31 -0.59 -12.95 -6.32
N ALA A 32 0.54 -12.48 -6.85
CA ALA A 32 0.88 -12.60 -8.27
C ALA A 32 1.17 -14.06 -8.68
N VAL A 33 1.86 -14.82 -7.82
CA VAL A 33 2.09 -16.27 -8.04
C VAL A 33 0.76 -17.03 -8.03
N MET A 34 -0.13 -16.76 -7.07
CA MET A 34 -1.47 -17.36 -7.02
C MET A 34 -2.27 -17.08 -8.29
N LEU A 35 -2.12 -15.88 -8.86
CA LEU A 35 -2.73 -15.47 -10.12
C LEU A 35 -2.26 -16.30 -11.31
N MET A 36 -0.95 -16.50 -11.42
CA MET A 36 -0.34 -17.30 -12.49
C MET A 36 -0.82 -18.75 -12.40
N THR A 37 -0.86 -19.31 -11.19
CA THR A 37 -1.40 -20.65 -10.94
C THR A 37 -2.88 -20.73 -11.33
N PHE A 38 -3.69 -19.74 -10.93
CA PHE A 38 -5.11 -19.68 -11.31
C PHE A 38 -5.31 -19.66 -12.83
N GLY A 39 -4.51 -18.90 -13.57
CA GLY A 39 -4.52 -18.89 -15.04
C GLY A 39 -4.19 -20.25 -15.63
N ALA A 40 -3.11 -20.90 -15.17
CA ALA A 40 -2.73 -22.23 -15.61
C ALA A 40 -3.80 -23.30 -15.32
N MET A 41 -4.53 -23.16 -14.21
CA MET A 41 -5.68 -24.04 -13.91
C MET A 41 -6.86 -23.79 -14.83
N GLY A 42 -7.11 -22.54 -15.24
CA GLY A 42 -8.14 -22.19 -16.22
C GLY A 42 -7.89 -22.85 -17.59
N GLU A 43 -6.64 -22.86 -18.05
CA GLU A 43 -6.26 -23.56 -19.29
C GLU A 43 -6.48 -25.07 -19.19
N LYS A 44 -6.10 -25.68 -18.06
CA LYS A 44 -6.35 -27.11 -17.81
C LYS A 44 -7.84 -27.43 -17.75
N LEU A 45 -8.65 -26.57 -17.16
CA LEU A 45 -10.10 -26.73 -17.10
C LEU A 45 -10.72 -26.70 -18.50
N ALA A 46 -10.29 -25.77 -19.35
CA ALA A 46 -10.76 -25.66 -20.73
C ALA A 46 -10.40 -26.89 -21.59
N ALA A 47 -9.29 -27.57 -21.27
CA ALA A 47 -8.82 -28.76 -21.98
C ALA A 47 -9.32 -30.10 -21.39
N SER A 48 -9.98 -30.10 -20.23
CA SER A 48 -10.38 -31.32 -19.51
C SER A 48 -11.80 -31.78 -19.84
N SER A 49 -12.07 -33.08 -19.75
CA SER A 49 -13.42 -33.64 -19.78
C SER A 49 -14.16 -33.41 -18.44
N VAL A 50 -15.49 -33.53 -18.43
CA VAL A 50 -16.41 -33.22 -17.31
C VAL A 50 -16.01 -33.88 -15.97
N MET A 51 -15.24 -34.96 -16.00
CA MET A 51 -14.85 -35.71 -14.81
C MET A 51 -13.91 -34.97 -13.83
N HIS A 52 -13.24 -33.89 -14.26
CA HIS A 52 -12.29 -33.12 -13.42
C HIS A 52 -12.67 -31.65 -13.22
N SER A 53 -13.81 -31.21 -13.78
CA SER A 53 -14.18 -29.80 -13.78
C SER A 53 -14.48 -29.23 -12.39
N GLU A 54 -15.09 -30.04 -11.52
CA GLU A 54 -15.47 -29.62 -10.16
C GLU A 54 -14.24 -29.41 -9.25
N GLN A 55 -13.27 -30.34 -9.29
CA GLN A 55 -12.04 -30.24 -8.49
C GLN A 55 -11.20 -29.02 -8.88
N LEU A 56 -11.04 -28.79 -10.19
CA LEU A 56 -10.31 -27.63 -10.71
C LEU A 56 -11.02 -26.31 -10.35
N TYR A 57 -12.36 -26.30 -10.38
CA TYR A 57 -13.14 -25.14 -9.96
C TYR A 57 -12.96 -24.81 -8.47
N ILE A 58 -13.04 -25.82 -7.58
CA ILE A 58 -12.85 -25.64 -6.14
C ILE A 58 -11.45 -25.09 -5.86
N MET A 59 -10.40 -25.69 -6.42
CA MET A 59 -9.03 -25.20 -6.25
C MET A 59 -8.84 -23.77 -6.81
N GLY A 60 -9.41 -23.47 -7.98
CA GLY A 60 -9.37 -22.12 -8.55
C GLY A 60 -10.08 -21.08 -7.66
N SER A 61 -11.23 -21.45 -7.09
CA SER A 61 -11.95 -20.59 -6.15
C SER A 61 -11.15 -20.33 -4.87
N ALA A 62 -10.45 -21.34 -4.34
CA ALA A 62 -9.58 -21.20 -3.18
C ALA A 62 -8.41 -20.26 -3.47
N LEU A 63 -7.72 -20.41 -4.61
CA LEU A 63 -6.64 -19.52 -5.04
C LEU A 63 -7.09 -18.06 -5.18
N LYS A 64 -8.30 -17.84 -5.73
CA LYS A 64 -8.87 -16.50 -5.84
C LYS A 64 -9.05 -15.87 -4.44
N THR A 65 -9.56 -16.63 -3.49
CA THR A 65 -9.77 -16.19 -2.10
C THR A 65 -8.44 -15.93 -1.39
N GLU A 66 -7.47 -16.84 -1.49
CA GLU A 66 -6.13 -16.66 -0.91
C GLU A 66 -5.43 -15.42 -1.47
N ARG A 67 -5.50 -15.22 -2.80
CA ARG A 67 -4.95 -14.02 -3.43
C ARG A 67 -5.59 -12.76 -2.86
N TYR A 68 -6.89 -12.77 -2.65
CA TYR A 68 -7.61 -11.62 -2.11
C TYR A 68 -7.16 -11.31 -0.68
N PHE A 69 -7.03 -12.31 0.19
CA PHE A 69 -6.49 -12.12 1.54
C PHE A 69 -5.04 -11.65 1.52
N SER A 70 -4.21 -12.20 0.63
CA SER A 70 -2.83 -11.75 0.47
C SER A 70 -2.77 -10.27 0.06
N PHE A 71 -3.63 -9.85 -0.86
CA PHE A 71 -3.78 -8.44 -1.22
C PHE A 71 -4.20 -7.58 -0.02
N LEU A 72 -5.23 -7.97 0.74
CA LEU A 72 -5.67 -7.22 1.93
C LEU A 72 -4.52 -7.05 2.94
N MET A 73 -3.76 -8.11 3.25
CA MET A 73 -2.61 -8.04 4.16
C MET A 73 -1.55 -7.04 3.67
N GLY A 74 -1.23 -7.03 2.37
CA GLY A 74 -0.32 -6.06 1.78
C GLY A 74 -0.83 -4.62 1.92
N MET A 75 -2.12 -4.41 1.67
CA MET A 75 -2.74 -3.08 1.76
C MET A 75 -2.84 -2.55 3.20
N ILE A 76 -3.00 -3.42 4.22
CA ILE A 76 -2.92 -3.01 5.64
C ILE A 76 -1.55 -2.42 5.94
N ALA A 77 -0.48 -3.13 5.55
CA ALA A 77 0.88 -2.64 5.74
C ALA A 77 1.09 -1.31 5.01
N LEU A 78 0.71 -1.23 3.74
CA LEU A 78 0.77 0.02 2.97
C LEU A 78 0.06 1.17 3.68
N ALA A 79 -1.16 0.95 4.17
CA ALA A 79 -1.97 1.98 4.81
C ALA A 79 -1.34 2.50 6.10
N ILE A 80 -0.88 1.61 6.98
CA ILE A 80 -0.28 1.98 8.27
C ILE A 80 1.00 2.80 8.04
N PHE A 81 1.92 2.29 7.23
CA PHE A 81 3.20 2.95 7.00
C PHE A 81 3.07 4.18 6.08
N GLY A 82 2.08 4.21 5.18
CA GLY A 82 1.70 5.37 4.39
C GLY A 82 1.13 6.51 5.23
N CYS A 83 0.33 6.20 6.27
CA CYS A 83 -0.11 7.17 7.26
C CYS A 83 1.07 7.79 8.02
N LEU A 84 2.00 6.97 8.52
CA LEU A 84 3.20 7.45 9.22
C LEU A 84 4.06 8.37 8.35
N LEU A 85 4.21 8.03 7.07
CA LEU A 85 4.89 8.88 6.10
C LEU A 85 4.16 10.23 5.96
N ASN A 86 2.84 10.22 5.73
CA ASN A 86 2.07 11.45 5.51
C ASN A 86 2.01 12.36 6.74
N ILE A 87 1.95 11.79 7.95
CA ILE A 87 2.08 12.55 9.19
C ILE A 87 3.42 13.29 9.22
N THR A 88 4.50 12.63 8.81
CA THR A 88 5.84 13.24 8.75
C THR A 88 5.91 14.34 7.68
N LEU A 89 5.38 14.09 6.48
CA LEU A 89 5.28 15.08 5.42
C LEU A 89 4.48 16.32 5.85
N PHE A 90 3.37 16.11 6.57
CA PHE A 90 2.51 17.18 7.08
C PHE A 90 3.18 17.99 8.19
N LYS A 91 3.81 17.31 9.16
CA LYS A 91 4.45 17.93 10.33
C LYS A 91 5.62 18.81 9.92
N TYR A 92 6.49 18.32 9.05
CA TYR A 92 7.70 19.02 8.62
C TYR A 92 7.52 19.84 7.33
N ARG A 93 6.27 19.94 6.83
CA ARG A 93 5.90 20.66 5.59
C ARG A 93 6.79 20.33 4.39
N LEU A 94 7.23 19.08 4.30
CA LEU A 94 8.10 18.58 3.22
C LEU A 94 7.46 18.72 1.84
N VAL A 95 6.13 18.71 1.81
CA VAL A 95 5.27 18.96 0.66
C VAL A 95 4.13 19.90 1.09
N PRO A 96 3.33 20.49 0.17
CA PRO A 96 2.20 21.33 0.52
C PRO A 96 1.27 20.62 1.50
N ARG A 97 0.82 21.32 2.55
CA ARG A 97 -0.04 20.73 3.59
C ARG A 97 -1.32 20.09 3.04
N VAL A 98 -1.87 20.66 1.98
CA VAL A 98 -3.05 20.10 1.29
C VAL A 98 -2.74 18.73 0.70
N LEU A 99 -1.56 18.55 0.10
CA LEU A 99 -1.13 17.29 -0.49
C LEU A 99 -0.85 16.23 0.57
N ALA A 100 -0.14 16.60 1.65
CA ALA A 100 0.09 15.69 2.77
C ALA A 100 -1.22 15.31 3.50
N GLY A 101 -2.15 16.26 3.63
CA GLY A 101 -3.48 16.01 4.20
C GLY A 101 -4.31 15.08 3.32
N LEU A 102 -4.27 15.26 2.00
CA LEU A 102 -4.92 14.36 1.04
C LEU A 102 -4.35 12.94 1.14
N GLY A 103 -3.03 12.79 1.25
CA GLY A 103 -2.39 11.49 1.41
C GLY A 103 -2.75 10.82 2.73
N LEU A 104 -2.79 11.57 3.84
CA LEU A 104 -3.23 11.05 5.13
C LEU A 104 -4.68 10.56 5.06
N LEU A 105 -5.58 11.37 4.49
CA LEU A 105 -6.98 10.97 4.28
C LEU A 105 -7.06 9.71 3.41
N GLY A 106 -6.28 9.66 2.33
CA GLY A 106 -6.22 8.51 1.42
C GLY A 106 -5.80 7.21 2.11
N TYR A 107 -4.73 7.23 2.91
CA TYR A 107 -4.28 6.03 3.62
C TYR A 107 -5.21 5.63 4.79
N VAL A 108 -5.86 6.58 5.45
CA VAL A 108 -6.90 6.27 6.46
C VAL A 108 -8.11 5.60 5.80
N MET A 109 -8.59 6.14 4.67
CA MET A 109 -9.71 5.56 3.94
C MET A 109 -9.37 4.19 3.35
N LEU A 110 -8.13 4.02 2.87
CA LEU A 110 -7.61 2.72 2.47
C LEU A 110 -7.66 1.72 3.63
N LEU A 111 -7.16 2.08 4.81
CA LEU A 111 -7.16 1.21 5.97
C LEU A 111 -8.58 0.79 6.36
N LEU A 112 -9.50 1.75 6.46
CA LEU A 112 -10.90 1.49 6.78
C LEU A 112 -11.54 0.54 5.76
N LYS A 113 -11.31 0.80 4.47
CA LYS A 113 -11.84 -0.04 3.41
C LYS A 113 -11.31 -1.48 3.50
N VAL A 114 -10.02 -1.65 3.80
CA VAL A 114 -9.40 -2.98 3.90
C VAL A 114 -9.93 -3.72 5.15
N LEU A 115 -10.18 -3.01 6.25
CA LEU A 115 -10.80 -3.59 7.43
C LEU A 115 -12.26 -3.98 7.18
N PHE A 116 -13.03 -3.16 6.46
CA PHE A 116 -14.39 -3.51 6.07
C PHE A 116 -14.44 -4.75 5.18
N ASP A 117 -13.56 -4.82 4.17
CA ASP A 117 -13.40 -6.01 3.34
C ASP A 117 -12.99 -7.25 4.16
N PHE A 118 -12.13 -7.09 5.16
CA PHE A 118 -11.66 -8.19 6.01
C PHE A 118 -12.76 -8.74 6.94
N PHE A 119 -13.64 -7.87 7.43
CA PHE A 119 -14.76 -8.23 8.32
C PHE A 119 -16.10 -8.43 7.59
N ASP A 120 -16.08 -8.45 6.25
CA ASP A 120 -17.28 -8.60 5.40
C ASP A 120 -18.36 -7.55 5.68
N VAL A 121 -17.94 -6.31 5.93
CA VAL A 121 -18.82 -5.17 6.19
C VAL A 121 -19.15 -4.45 4.89
N SER A 122 -20.43 -4.37 4.54
CA SER A 122 -20.93 -3.79 3.27
C SER A 122 -20.82 -2.25 3.14
N MET A 123 -20.12 -1.59 4.06
CA MET A 123 -19.93 -0.13 4.05
C MET A 123 -18.72 0.34 3.22
N GLY A 124 -17.90 -0.59 2.70
CA GLY A 124 -16.74 -0.31 1.87
C GLY A 124 -17.08 -0.15 0.38
N GLY A 125 -16.77 1.01 -0.21
CA GLY A 125 -16.93 1.26 -1.64
C GLY A 125 -15.63 1.64 -2.33
N ALA A 126 -15.55 1.43 -3.65
CA ALA A 126 -14.36 1.77 -4.45
C ALA A 126 -13.96 3.25 -4.37
N TRP A 127 -14.91 4.13 -4.04
CA TRP A 127 -14.67 5.56 -3.83
C TRP A 127 -13.69 5.85 -2.68
N MET A 128 -13.51 4.93 -1.73
CA MET A 128 -12.55 5.09 -0.61
C MET A 128 -11.09 5.07 -1.08
N TYR A 129 -10.81 4.53 -2.28
CA TYR A 129 -9.49 4.58 -2.89
C TYR A 129 -9.19 5.91 -3.57
N ILE A 130 -10.20 6.73 -3.88
CA ILE A 130 -10.03 7.95 -4.69
C ILE A 130 -9.03 8.92 -4.07
N PRO A 131 -9.09 9.25 -2.76
CA PRO A 131 -8.15 10.22 -2.19
C PRO A 131 -6.73 9.69 -2.15
N GLY A 132 -6.55 8.39 -1.91
CA GLY A 132 -5.25 7.73 -1.96
C GLY A 132 -4.67 7.72 -3.38
N GLY A 133 -5.46 7.32 -4.37
CA GLY A 133 -5.03 7.31 -5.77
C GLY A 133 -4.70 8.72 -6.29
N LEU A 134 -5.47 9.73 -5.90
CA LEU A 134 -5.17 11.12 -6.24
C LEU A 134 -3.86 11.59 -5.59
N PHE A 135 -3.63 11.26 -4.31
CA PHE A 135 -2.36 11.55 -3.65
C PHE A 135 -1.18 10.87 -4.34
N GLU A 136 -1.30 9.59 -4.70
CA GLU A 136 -0.23 8.83 -5.35
C GLU A 136 0.09 9.33 -6.76
N LEU A 137 -0.84 10.01 -7.44
CA LEU A 137 -0.59 10.71 -8.69
C LEU A 137 0.01 12.10 -8.50
N LEU A 138 -0.54 12.88 -7.56
CA LEU A 138 -0.14 14.26 -7.34
C LEU A 138 1.24 14.37 -6.67
N LEU A 139 1.61 13.44 -5.79
CA LEU A 139 2.89 13.48 -5.09
C LEU A 139 4.09 13.34 -6.04
N PRO A 140 4.19 12.31 -6.92
CA PRO A 140 5.27 12.22 -7.88
C PRO A 140 5.29 13.40 -8.85
N PHE A 141 4.12 13.85 -9.32
CA PHE A 141 4.03 15.01 -10.20
C PHE A 141 4.61 16.25 -9.53
N TRP A 142 4.24 16.51 -8.27
CA TRP A 142 4.79 17.62 -7.50
C TRP A 142 6.31 17.49 -7.29
N LEU A 143 6.80 16.27 -7.00
CA LEU A 143 8.22 16.00 -6.79
C LEU A 143 9.07 16.19 -8.05
N ILE A 144 8.52 15.94 -9.24
CA ILE A 144 9.20 16.17 -10.51
C ILE A 144 9.47 17.67 -10.74
N PHE A 145 8.51 18.54 -10.39
CA PHE A 145 8.60 19.98 -10.68
C PHE A 145 9.19 20.82 -9.55
N ARG A 146 8.91 20.49 -8.28
CA ARG A 146 9.37 21.28 -7.12
C ARG A 146 10.39 20.57 -6.24
N GLY A 147 10.24 19.27 -6.01
CA GLY A 147 11.03 18.55 -5.00
C GLY A 147 10.70 18.98 -3.57
N PHE A 148 11.28 18.30 -2.57
CA PHE A 148 10.94 18.50 -1.15
C PHE A 148 11.42 19.83 -0.57
N ASP A 149 10.61 20.41 0.32
CA ASP A 149 11.02 21.55 1.15
C ASP A 149 11.77 21.07 2.41
N LEU A 150 13.07 21.32 2.46
CA LEU A 150 13.94 20.88 3.56
C LEU A 150 14.17 21.96 4.62
N SER A 151 13.46 23.10 4.57
CA SER A 151 13.72 24.27 5.41
C SER A 151 13.48 24.05 6.91
N LEU A 152 12.69 23.02 7.27
CA LEU A 152 12.32 22.69 8.65
C LEU A 152 13.08 21.47 9.22
N GLU A 153 14.30 21.22 8.71
CA GLU A 153 15.16 20.15 9.24
C GLU A 153 15.38 20.33 10.75
N PRO A 154 15.11 19.30 11.58
CA PRO A 154 15.39 19.39 13.01
C PRO A 154 16.88 19.63 13.18
N GLN A 155 17.26 20.68 13.90
CA GLN A 155 18.66 20.85 14.28
C GLN A 155 19.06 19.66 15.13
N VAL A 156 19.84 18.75 14.54
CA VAL A 156 20.54 17.71 15.29
C VAL A 156 21.45 18.48 16.22
N GLY A 157 21.10 18.49 17.51
CA GLY A 157 21.87 19.17 18.52
C GLY A 157 23.33 18.75 18.39
N THR A 158 24.19 19.69 18.02
CA THR A 158 25.62 19.58 18.22
C THR A 158 25.88 19.59 19.72
N SER A 159 25.63 18.47 20.39
CA SER A 159 26.38 18.11 21.58
C SER A 159 27.73 17.65 21.04
N GLY A 160 28.74 18.51 20.89
CA GLY A 160 29.33 19.28 21.97
C GLY A 160 30.39 18.41 22.61
N LYS A 161 31.60 18.46 22.02
CA LYS A 161 32.95 18.06 22.50
C LYS A 161 33.11 16.74 23.26
#